data_AF-A0A3B4B587-F1
#
_entry.id   AF-A0A3B4B587-F1
#
_cell.length_a   1.000
_cell.length_b   1.000
_cell.length_c   1.000
_cell.angle_alpha   90.00
_cell.angle_beta   90.00
_cell.angle_gamma   90.00
#
_symmetry.space_group_name_H-M   'P 1'
#
loop_
_entity.id
_entity.type
_entity.pdbx_description
1 polymer ?
#
loop_
_entity_poly.entity_id
_entity_poly.type
_entity_poly.pdbx_seq_one_letter_code
_entity_poly.pdbx_strand_id
1 'polypeptide(L)'
;MADSRDKSTDQMKLWKEGRVTKRPDTLTTGAGHPVGDKLNSLTSGPRGPLLVQDVVFTDEMAHFDRERIPERVVHAKGAGAFGYFEVTHDITRFCKAKVFEHVGKTTPIAVRFSTVAGESGSADTVRDPRGFAVKFYTEEGNWDLTGNNTPIFFIRDALLFPSFIHSQKRNPQTHMKDPDMVWDFWSLRPESLHQVTFLFSDRGIPDGFRHMNGYGSHTFKLVNAQGEGVYCKFHYKVWSHKEYPLIPVGKMVLNRNPVNYFAEVEQLAFDPSNMPPGIEPSPDKMLQGRLFSYPDTHRHRLGANYLQLPVNCPYRARVANYQRDGPMCMFDNQGKSPLQHTYYLKLMSLQVRTFYTQVLNEEERQRLCQNMAGALKGAQLFIQKRMVHEHSVGTQNVQLSNNVHVYTRPGAVAASSKM
;
A
#
# COMPACT_ATOMS: atom_id res chain seq x y z
N MET A 1 -0.18 -46.99 -11.51
CA MET A 1 -0.76 -45.67 -11.15
C MET A 1 0.42 -44.73 -10.99
N ALA A 2 0.41 -43.54 -11.59
CA ALA A 2 1.60 -42.67 -11.54
C ALA A 2 1.87 -42.22 -10.08
N ASP A 3 3.02 -42.62 -9.52
CA ASP A 3 3.43 -42.31 -8.14
C ASP A 3 3.66 -40.81 -7.87
N SER A 4 3.64 -39.97 -8.91
CA SER A 4 3.72 -38.51 -8.83
C SER A 4 2.76 -37.85 -9.80
N ARG A 5 1.92 -36.93 -9.30
CA ARG A 5 1.09 -36.04 -10.12
C ARG A 5 1.81 -34.69 -10.24
N ASP A 6 1.16 -33.69 -10.81
CA ASP A 6 1.74 -32.35 -10.81
C ASP A 6 1.86 -31.80 -9.38
N LYS A 7 2.79 -30.86 -9.17
CA LYS A 7 3.11 -30.32 -7.84
C LYS A 7 1.93 -29.63 -7.16
N SER A 8 0.98 -29.08 -7.91
CA SER A 8 -0.20 -28.43 -7.32
C SER A 8 -1.16 -29.46 -6.74
N THR A 9 -1.37 -30.56 -7.46
CA THR A 9 -2.18 -31.70 -6.98
C THR A 9 -1.52 -32.43 -5.81
N ASP A 10 -0.18 -32.45 -5.76
CA ASP A 10 0.58 -33.11 -4.69
C ASP A 10 0.91 -32.19 -3.49
N GLN A 11 0.30 -31.00 -3.37
CA GLN A 11 0.63 -30.01 -2.32
C GLN A 11 0.58 -30.59 -0.88
N MET A 12 -0.49 -31.31 -0.51
CA MET A 12 -0.61 -31.90 0.84
C MET A 12 0.37 -33.06 1.07
N LYS A 13 0.67 -33.83 0.01
CA LYS A 13 1.67 -34.91 0.05
C LYS A 13 3.05 -34.32 0.35
N LEU A 14 3.45 -33.29 -0.41
CA LEU A 14 4.73 -32.60 -0.22
C LEU A 14 4.83 -31.93 1.16
N TRP A 15 3.74 -31.34 1.68
CA TRP A 15 3.72 -30.79 3.03
C TRP A 15 3.96 -31.86 4.11
N LYS A 16 3.29 -33.01 3.99
CA LYS A 16 3.46 -34.14 4.92
C LYS A 16 4.89 -34.71 4.84
N GLU A 17 5.40 -34.91 3.63
CA GLU A 17 6.76 -35.41 3.39
C GLU A 17 7.84 -34.47 3.98
N GLY A 18 7.62 -33.16 3.90
CA GLY A 18 8.51 -32.15 4.50
C GLY A 18 8.55 -32.14 6.03
N ARG A 19 7.65 -32.87 6.72
CA ARG A 19 7.56 -32.92 8.19
C ARG A 19 7.71 -34.34 8.77
N VAL A 20 8.14 -35.34 8.00
CA VAL A 20 8.13 -36.77 8.39
C VAL A 20 8.81 -37.05 9.74
N THR A 21 9.85 -36.30 10.11
CA THR A 21 10.58 -36.47 11.38
C THR A 21 9.97 -35.74 12.57
N LYS A 22 8.92 -34.93 12.37
CA LYS A 22 8.28 -34.11 13.41
C LYS A 22 6.99 -34.78 13.87
N ARG A 23 6.78 -34.82 15.20
CA ARG A 23 5.46 -35.17 15.75
C ARG A 23 4.44 -34.09 15.32
N PRO A 24 3.17 -34.46 15.08
CA PRO A 24 2.11 -33.47 14.88
C PRO A 24 2.04 -32.50 16.05
N ASP A 25 1.80 -31.22 15.75
CA ASP A 25 1.60 -30.21 16.78
C ASP A 25 0.30 -30.50 17.55
N THR A 26 0.28 -30.19 18.85
CA THR A 26 -0.96 -30.25 19.64
C THR A 26 -1.93 -29.20 19.13
N LEU A 27 -3.17 -29.60 18.85
CA LEU A 27 -4.22 -28.68 18.41
C LEU A 27 -4.66 -27.78 19.57
N THR A 28 -4.80 -26.49 19.30
CA THR A 28 -5.21 -25.49 20.28
C THR A 28 -6.35 -24.61 19.76
N THR A 29 -7.07 -23.94 20.67
CA THR A 29 -7.94 -22.80 20.32
C THR A 29 -7.10 -21.60 19.86
N GLY A 30 -7.76 -20.54 19.37
CA GLY A 30 -7.09 -19.29 18.98
C GLY A 30 -6.30 -18.62 20.11
N ALA A 31 -6.66 -18.89 21.37
CA ALA A 31 -5.95 -18.41 22.57
C ALA A 31 -4.84 -19.35 23.06
N GLY A 32 -4.56 -20.45 22.35
CA GLY A 32 -3.49 -21.39 22.69
C GLY A 32 -3.84 -22.45 23.74
N HIS A 33 -5.12 -22.62 24.09
CA HIS A 33 -5.55 -23.68 25.01
C HIS A 33 -5.58 -25.03 24.28
N PRO A 34 -4.99 -26.11 24.83
CA PRO A 34 -5.01 -27.42 24.18
C PRO A 34 -6.43 -27.98 24.06
N VAL A 35 -6.75 -28.54 22.90
CA VAL A 35 -8.06 -29.14 22.60
C VAL A 35 -8.01 -30.65 22.83
N GLY A 36 -8.94 -31.18 23.63
CA GLY A 36 -9.05 -32.62 23.90
C GLY A 36 -9.69 -33.39 22.74
N ASP A 37 -10.92 -33.02 22.39
CA ASP A 37 -11.68 -33.59 21.27
C ASP A 37 -12.23 -32.45 20.39
N LYS A 38 -11.98 -32.52 19.07
CA LYS A 38 -12.48 -31.56 18.07
C LYS A 38 -13.39 -32.21 17.02
N LEU A 39 -13.85 -33.43 17.30
CA LEU A 39 -14.73 -34.21 16.41
C LEU A 39 -16.15 -34.30 16.96
N ASN A 40 -16.35 -33.97 18.25
CA ASN A 40 -17.66 -34.01 18.91
C ASN A 40 -17.90 -32.72 19.70
N SER A 41 -19.13 -32.22 19.65
CA SER A 41 -19.55 -31.07 20.46
C SER A 41 -19.95 -31.49 21.88
N LEU A 42 -19.86 -30.55 22.82
CA LEU A 42 -20.23 -30.78 24.22
C LEU A 42 -21.75 -30.59 24.44
N THR A 43 -22.42 -31.66 24.86
CA THR A 43 -23.89 -31.69 25.04
C THR A 43 -24.30 -32.08 26.46
N SER A 44 -25.55 -31.77 26.84
CA SER A 44 -26.17 -32.26 28.09
C SER A 44 -26.62 -33.73 27.95
N GLY A 45 -25.66 -34.66 28.00
CA GLY A 45 -25.88 -36.08 27.76
C GLY A 45 -25.84 -36.47 26.27
N PRO A 46 -25.80 -37.78 25.93
CA PRO A 46 -25.47 -38.25 24.58
C PRO A 46 -26.41 -37.80 23.44
N ARG A 47 -27.63 -37.38 23.78
CA ARG A 47 -28.66 -36.89 22.83
C ARG A 47 -29.29 -35.58 23.30
N GLY A 48 -28.67 -34.90 24.25
CA GLY A 48 -29.16 -33.62 24.77
C GLY A 48 -28.72 -32.44 23.92
N PRO A 49 -29.15 -31.21 24.29
CA PRO A 49 -28.78 -30.00 23.58
C PRO A 49 -27.29 -29.66 23.73
N LEU A 50 -26.77 -28.90 22.76
CA LEU A 50 -25.45 -28.25 22.80
C LEU A 50 -25.36 -27.30 24.00
N LEU A 51 -24.18 -27.20 24.60
CA LEU A 51 -23.91 -26.28 25.70
C LEU A 51 -23.13 -25.06 25.23
N VAL A 52 -23.51 -23.86 25.70
CA VAL A 52 -22.78 -22.60 25.45
C VAL A 52 -21.34 -22.64 25.98
N GLN A 53 -21.08 -23.49 26.99
CA GLN A 53 -19.73 -23.69 27.54
C GLN A 53 -18.78 -24.44 26.59
N ASP A 54 -19.26 -24.91 25.43
CA ASP A 54 -18.39 -25.40 24.35
C ASP A 54 -17.67 -24.24 23.67
N VAL A 55 -16.62 -23.74 24.35
CA VAL A 55 -15.80 -22.64 23.86
C VAL A 55 -14.91 -23.04 22.69
N VAL A 56 -14.62 -24.34 22.50
CA VAL A 56 -13.88 -24.84 21.33
C VAL A 56 -14.74 -24.70 20.08
N PHE A 57 -15.99 -25.17 20.14
CA PHE A 57 -16.96 -24.99 19.06
C PHE A 57 -17.15 -23.50 18.74
N THR A 58 -17.37 -22.67 19.77
CA THR A 58 -17.65 -21.25 19.58
C THR A 58 -16.47 -20.50 18.97
N ASP A 59 -15.24 -20.77 19.42
CA ASP A 59 -14.00 -20.18 18.89
C ASP A 59 -13.79 -20.52 17.40
N GLU A 60 -13.86 -21.81 17.05
CA GLU A 60 -13.65 -22.28 15.67
C GLU A 60 -14.76 -21.76 14.73
N MET A 61 -16.03 -21.87 15.14
CA MET A 61 -17.16 -21.45 14.32
C MET A 61 -17.17 -19.93 14.11
N ALA A 62 -16.90 -19.14 15.15
CA ALA A 62 -16.89 -17.69 15.03
C ALA A 62 -15.78 -17.17 14.10
N HIS A 63 -14.63 -17.86 14.05
CA HIS A 63 -13.58 -17.54 13.09
C HIS A 63 -13.96 -17.96 11.66
N PHE A 64 -14.54 -19.16 11.49
CA PHE A 64 -15.06 -19.64 10.20
C PHE A 64 -16.05 -18.64 9.58
N ASP A 65 -17.00 -18.15 10.39
CA ASP A 65 -18.01 -17.16 9.98
C ASP A 65 -17.39 -15.82 9.50
N ARG A 66 -16.11 -15.57 9.79
CA ARG A 66 -15.38 -14.33 9.49
C ARG A 66 -14.23 -14.52 8.50
N GLU A 67 -14.11 -15.67 7.85
CA GLU A 67 -13.04 -15.93 6.88
C GLU A 67 -13.09 -15.04 5.64
N ARG A 68 -14.30 -14.63 5.23
CA ARG A 68 -14.47 -13.85 3.99
C ARG A 68 -14.24 -12.37 4.26
N ILE A 69 -13.34 -11.79 3.47
CA ILE A 69 -13.21 -10.33 3.31
C ILE A 69 -13.84 -9.93 1.96
N PRO A 70 -14.17 -8.64 1.74
CA PRO A 70 -14.61 -8.19 0.43
C PRO A 70 -13.56 -8.55 -0.64
N GLU A 71 -14.01 -9.07 -1.77
CA GLU A 71 -13.13 -9.22 -2.93
C GLU A 71 -12.74 -7.85 -3.50
N ARG A 72 -11.76 -7.82 -4.40
CA ARG A 72 -11.48 -6.58 -5.13
C ARG A 72 -12.66 -6.25 -6.04
N VAL A 73 -13.11 -4.99 -6.01
CA VAL A 73 -14.24 -4.53 -6.85
C VAL A 73 -14.01 -4.77 -8.35
N VAL A 74 -12.74 -4.74 -8.78
CA VAL A 74 -12.25 -5.15 -10.09
C VAL A 74 -11.06 -6.08 -9.91
N HIS A 75 -10.80 -6.95 -10.87
CA HIS A 75 -9.69 -7.90 -10.80
C HIS A 75 -9.77 -8.87 -9.61
N ALA A 76 -10.97 -9.30 -9.24
CA ALA A 76 -11.22 -10.21 -8.12
C ALA A 76 -10.51 -11.56 -8.33
N LYS A 77 -10.76 -12.23 -9.47
CA LYS A 77 -10.09 -13.48 -9.81
C LYS A 77 -8.65 -13.25 -10.24
N GLY A 78 -7.70 -13.95 -9.62
CA GLY A 78 -6.29 -13.81 -9.96
C GLY A 78 -5.41 -14.95 -9.48
N ALA A 79 -4.10 -14.80 -9.71
CA ALA A 79 -3.05 -15.66 -9.21
C ALA A 79 -1.81 -14.80 -8.87
N GLY A 80 -1.00 -15.24 -7.92
CA GLY A 80 0.17 -14.49 -7.48
C GLY A 80 1.43 -15.34 -7.41
N ALA A 81 2.57 -14.68 -7.52
CA ALA A 81 3.89 -15.29 -7.36
C ALA A 81 4.91 -14.23 -6.90
N PHE A 82 6.06 -14.70 -6.44
CA PHE A 82 7.15 -13.87 -5.97
C PHE A 82 8.45 -14.19 -6.71
N GLY A 83 9.39 -13.27 -6.64
CA GLY A 83 10.76 -13.49 -7.08
C GLY A 83 11.57 -12.23 -7.00
N TYR A 84 12.27 -11.87 -8.07
CA TYR A 84 13.14 -10.69 -8.09
C TYR A 84 13.14 -9.96 -9.44
N PHE A 85 13.45 -8.68 -9.37
CA PHE A 85 13.85 -7.84 -10.48
C PHE A 85 15.36 -7.64 -10.45
N GLU A 86 16.03 -7.78 -11.59
CA GLU A 86 17.47 -7.56 -11.73
C GLU A 86 17.72 -6.50 -12.79
N VAL A 87 18.46 -5.45 -12.43
CA VAL A 87 18.92 -4.42 -13.37
C VAL A 87 19.97 -5.03 -14.28
N THR A 88 19.81 -4.86 -15.60
CA THR A 88 20.73 -5.39 -16.61
C THR A 88 21.37 -4.30 -17.46
N HIS A 89 20.77 -3.11 -17.46
CA HIS A 89 21.20 -1.96 -18.26
C HIS A 89 21.09 -0.69 -17.42
N ASP A 90 22.05 0.20 -17.58
CA ASP A 90 22.08 1.46 -16.87
C ASP A 90 21.09 2.48 -17.48
N ILE A 91 20.18 2.96 -16.64
CA ILE A 91 19.22 4.02 -16.96
C ILE A 91 19.28 5.20 -15.98
N THR A 92 20.35 5.30 -15.18
CA THR A 92 20.52 6.31 -14.14
C THR A 92 20.52 7.74 -14.69
N ARG A 93 20.90 7.92 -15.97
CA ARG A 93 20.73 9.18 -16.72
C ARG A 93 19.30 9.71 -16.76
N PHE A 94 18.30 8.82 -16.64
CA PHE A 94 16.87 9.17 -16.67
C PHE A 94 16.23 9.16 -15.28
N CYS A 95 16.69 8.29 -14.38
CA CYS A 95 16.00 8.01 -13.13
C CYS A 95 16.99 7.79 -11.98
N LYS A 96 16.81 8.51 -10.87
CA LYS A 96 17.61 8.33 -9.64
C LYS A 96 17.07 7.25 -8.70
N ALA A 97 15.98 6.57 -9.05
CA ALA A 97 15.34 5.61 -8.15
C ALA A 97 16.28 4.45 -7.84
N LYS A 98 16.44 4.14 -6.54
CA LYS A 98 17.40 3.12 -6.09
C LYS A 98 17.16 1.74 -6.68
N VAL A 99 15.94 1.41 -7.08
CA VAL A 99 15.65 0.14 -7.78
C VAL A 99 16.45 -0.03 -9.09
N PHE A 100 16.91 1.07 -9.71
CA PHE A 100 17.70 1.09 -10.96
C PHE A 100 19.17 1.49 -10.78
N GLU A 101 19.65 1.56 -9.54
CA GLU A 101 20.92 2.23 -9.17
C GLU A 101 22.18 1.70 -9.85
N HIS A 102 22.29 0.38 -10.04
CA HIS A 102 23.44 -0.22 -10.71
C HIS A 102 23.06 -1.54 -11.37
N VAL A 103 23.72 -1.86 -12.48
CA VAL A 103 23.61 -3.15 -13.16
C VAL A 103 23.99 -4.27 -12.20
N GLY A 104 23.20 -5.35 -12.19
CA GLY A 104 23.33 -6.47 -11.27
C GLY A 104 22.54 -6.30 -9.96
N LYS A 105 22.00 -5.10 -9.66
CA LYS A 105 21.17 -4.92 -8.46
C LYS A 105 19.92 -5.77 -8.56
N THR A 106 19.67 -6.60 -7.54
CA THR A 106 18.45 -7.38 -7.40
C THR A 106 17.51 -6.79 -6.36
N THR A 107 16.23 -6.65 -6.69
CA THR A 107 15.17 -6.18 -5.79
C THR A 107 14.09 -7.26 -5.69
N PRO A 108 13.69 -7.69 -4.48
CA PRO A 108 12.58 -8.62 -4.33
C PRO A 108 11.27 -8.06 -4.92
N ILE A 109 10.48 -8.92 -5.57
CA ILE A 109 9.18 -8.54 -6.12
C ILE A 109 8.05 -9.50 -5.72
N ALA A 110 6.84 -8.94 -5.64
CA ALA A 110 5.59 -9.68 -5.62
C ALA A 110 4.75 -9.31 -6.84
N VAL A 111 4.13 -10.30 -7.48
CA VAL A 111 3.33 -10.11 -8.69
C VAL A 111 1.96 -10.72 -8.51
N ARG A 112 0.93 -10.04 -9.00
CA ARG A 112 -0.42 -10.59 -9.12
C ARG A 112 -0.95 -10.38 -10.54
N PHE A 113 -1.43 -11.48 -11.10
CA PHE A 113 -2.17 -11.55 -12.34
C PHE A 113 -3.66 -11.69 -12.08
N SER A 114 -4.50 -11.26 -13.01
CA SER A 114 -5.96 -11.34 -12.83
C SER A 114 -6.72 -11.16 -14.13
N THR A 115 -7.97 -11.62 -14.17
CA THR A 115 -9.00 -11.06 -15.07
C THR A 115 -9.47 -9.69 -14.52
N VAL A 116 -10.56 -9.11 -15.03
CA VAL A 116 -11.06 -7.79 -14.61
C VAL A 116 -12.50 -7.86 -14.10
N ALA A 117 -13.44 -8.32 -14.95
CA ALA A 117 -14.86 -8.13 -14.70
C ALA A 117 -15.44 -9.18 -13.74
N GLY A 118 -15.00 -10.43 -13.88
CA GLY A 118 -15.50 -11.57 -13.11
C GLY A 118 -15.17 -11.53 -11.63
N GLU A 119 -16.05 -12.11 -10.83
CA GLU A 119 -15.90 -12.26 -9.37
C GLU A 119 -14.91 -13.40 -9.03
N SER A 120 -14.61 -13.61 -7.74
CA SER A 120 -13.58 -14.56 -7.28
C SER A 120 -13.76 -16.01 -7.76
N GLY A 121 -14.99 -16.44 -8.05
CA GLY A 121 -15.30 -17.78 -8.56
C GLY A 121 -15.32 -17.91 -10.10
N SER A 122 -15.00 -16.84 -10.84
CA SER A 122 -15.04 -16.84 -12.31
C SER A 122 -13.88 -17.62 -12.95
N ALA A 123 -14.03 -18.00 -14.22
CA ALA A 123 -13.00 -18.71 -14.98
C ALA A 123 -11.86 -17.77 -15.42
N ASP A 124 -10.63 -18.31 -15.51
CA ASP A 124 -9.45 -17.54 -15.93
C ASP A 124 -9.35 -17.36 -17.45
N THR A 125 -9.83 -18.33 -18.23
CA THR A 125 -9.70 -18.38 -19.71
C THR A 125 -10.89 -17.74 -20.42
N VAL A 126 -11.22 -16.51 -20.03
CA VAL A 126 -12.30 -15.71 -20.62
C VAL A 126 -11.75 -14.49 -21.35
N ARG A 127 -12.49 -13.95 -22.32
CA ARG A 127 -12.12 -12.70 -22.99
C ARG A 127 -12.23 -11.55 -22.01
N ASP A 128 -11.08 -10.98 -21.65
CA ASP A 128 -10.97 -9.87 -20.70
C ASP A 128 -9.54 -9.29 -20.82
N PRO A 129 -9.24 -8.04 -20.44
CA PRO A 129 -7.86 -7.67 -20.16
C PRO A 129 -7.29 -8.55 -19.04
N ARG A 130 -5.97 -8.53 -18.88
CA ARG A 130 -5.33 -9.15 -17.72
C ARG A 130 -4.60 -8.11 -16.88
N GLY A 131 -4.88 -8.11 -15.58
CA GLY A 131 -4.07 -7.38 -14.61
C GLY A 131 -2.67 -7.98 -14.56
N PHE A 132 -1.66 -7.11 -14.45
CA PHE A 132 -0.27 -7.50 -14.26
C PHE A 132 0.37 -6.47 -13.32
N ALA A 133 0.12 -6.63 -12.02
CA ALA A 133 0.61 -5.73 -10.98
C ALA A 133 1.92 -6.25 -10.39
N VAL A 134 2.91 -5.39 -10.24
CA VAL A 134 4.23 -5.71 -9.69
C VAL A 134 4.55 -4.77 -8.54
N LYS A 135 4.91 -5.33 -7.38
CA LYS A 135 5.42 -4.62 -6.20
C LYS A 135 6.91 -4.90 -6.10
N PHE A 136 7.71 -3.85 -6.00
CA PHE A 136 9.15 -3.91 -5.76
C PHE A 136 9.42 -3.45 -4.33
N TYR A 137 10.06 -4.30 -3.54
CA TYR A 137 10.42 -3.96 -2.16
C TYR A 137 11.79 -3.26 -2.16
N THR A 138 11.79 -1.95 -2.38
CA THR A 138 13.03 -1.15 -2.48
C THR A 138 13.49 -0.64 -1.12
N GLU A 139 14.73 -0.13 -1.05
CA GLU A 139 15.25 0.49 0.18
C GLU A 139 14.60 1.84 0.51
N GLU A 140 13.89 2.44 -0.45
CA GLU A 140 13.19 3.72 -0.32
C GLU A 140 11.66 3.54 -0.28
N GLY A 141 11.24 2.37 0.20
CA GLY A 141 9.83 1.98 0.30
C GLY A 141 9.40 1.09 -0.86
N ASN A 142 8.13 0.70 -0.84
CA ASN A 142 7.57 -0.09 -1.94
C ASN A 142 7.36 0.79 -3.18
N TRP A 143 7.68 0.24 -4.34
CA TRP A 143 7.22 0.75 -5.63
C TRP A 143 6.19 -0.20 -6.21
N ASP A 144 5.00 0.29 -6.57
CA ASP A 144 3.98 -0.52 -7.23
C ASP A 144 3.75 -0.07 -8.67
N LEU A 145 4.11 -0.93 -9.62
CA LEU A 145 3.75 -0.78 -11.03
C LEU A 145 2.51 -1.61 -11.33
N THR A 146 1.34 -1.00 -11.12
CA THR A 146 0.02 -1.64 -11.31
C THR A 146 -0.41 -1.63 -12.78
N GLY A 147 0.19 -2.52 -13.55
CA GLY A 147 0.00 -2.64 -14.99
C GLY A 147 -1.12 -3.58 -15.45
N ASN A 148 -1.24 -3.69 -16.76
CA ASN A 148 -2.11 -4.64 -17.47
C ASN A 148 -1.34 -5.32 -18.61
N ASN A 149 -1.93 -6.35 -19.23
CA ASN A 149 -1.43 -6.98 -20.45
C ASN A 149 -1.64 -6.17 -21.74
N THR A 150 -2.10 -4.93 -21.62
CA THR A 150 -2.34 -3.99 -22.72
C THR A 150 -1.62 -2.66 -22.46
N PRO A 151 -1.04 -2.02 -23.50
CA PRO A 151 -0.38 -0.72 -23.38
C PRO A 151 -1.37 0.46 -23.23
N ILE A 152 -2.67 0.23 -23.41
CA ILE A 152 -3.72 1.27 -23.45
C ILE A 152 -4.91 0.87 -22.56
N PHE A 153 -5.95 1.71 -22.53
CA PHE A 153 -7.18 1.44 -21.79
C PHE A 153 -8.41 1.97 -22.52
N PHE A 154 -9.61 1.59 -22.06
CA PHE A 154 -10.90 1.89 -22.71
C PHE A 154 -11.33 3.36 -22.60
N ILE A 155 -10.82 4.09 -21.62
CA ILE A 155 -11.22 5.46 -21.33
C ILE A 155 -9.99 6.28 -20.93
N ARG A 156 -10.11 7.61 -21.05
CA ARG A 156 -9.03 8.57 -20.80
C ARG A 156 -9.28 9.52 -19.62
N ASP A 157 -10.39 9.36 -18.92
CA ASP A 157 -10.77 10.19 -17.76
C ASP A 157 -11.38 9.30 -16.66
N ALA A 158 -10.83 9.40 -15.45
CA ALA A 158 -11.16 8.52 -14.33
C ALA A 158 -12.63 8.64 -13.88
N LEU A 159 -13.28 9.77 -14.17
CA LEU A 159 -14.69 9.98 -13.84
C LEU A 159 -15.61 8.89 -14.44
N LEU A 160 -15.26 8.39 -15.63
CA LEU A 160 -16.05 7.36 -16.33
C LEU A 160 -15.74 5.93 -15.86
N PHE A 161 -14.73 5.74 -15.02
CA PHE A 161 -14.27 4.41 -14.62
C PHE A 161 -15.35 3.59 -13.89
N PRO A 162 -16.09 4.13 -12.91
CA PRO A 162 -17.17 3.38 -12.27
C PRO A 162 -18.26 2.96 -13.26
N SER A 163 -18.69 3.87 -14.15
CA SER A 163 -19.70 3.57 -15.18
C SER A 163 -19.23 2.49 -16.16
N PHE A 164 -17.97 2.55 -16.60
CA PHE A 164 -17.37 1.49 -17.42
C PHE A 164 -17.38 0.14 -16.68
N ILE A 165 -16.93 0.10 -15.42
CA ILE A 165 -16.90 -1.16 -14.66
C ILE A 165 -18.29 -1.73 -14.42
N HIS A 166 -19.29 -0.88 -14.15
CA HIS A 166 -20.69 -1.32 -14.03
C HIS A 166 -21.20 -1.93 -15.33
N SER A 167 -20.89 -1.34 -16.49
CA SER A 167 -21.33 -1.87 -17.78
C SER A 167 -20.75 -3.24 -18.10
N GLN A 168 -19.55 -3.55 -17.60
CA GLN A 168 -18.90 -4.87 -17.78
C GLN A 168 -19.34 -5.92 -16.74
N LYS A 169 -20.10 -5.53 -15.72
CA LYS A 169 -20.53 -6.41 -14.63
C LYS A 169 -21.99 -6.81 -14.82
N ARG A 170 -22.71 -6.96 -13.72
CA ARG A 170 -24.03 -7.57 -13.67
C ARG A 170 -25.07 -6.47 -13.77
N ASN A 171 -26.12 -6.72 -14.55
CA ASN A 171 -27.30 -5.88 -14.57
C ASN A 171 -27.88 -5.77 -13.15
N PRO A 172 -28.25 -4.56 -12.69
CA PRO A 172 -28.66 -4.33 -11.31
C PRO A 172 -29.96 -5.03 -10.92
N GLN A 173 -30.85 -5.35 -11.87
CA GLN A 173 -32.11 -6.03 -11.61
C GLN A 173 -31.96 -7.56 -11.73
N THR A 174 -31.33 -8.03 -12.80
CA THR A 174 -31.29 -9.48 -13.11
C THR A 174 -30.08 -10.20 -12.53
N HIS A 175 -29.05 -9.45 -12.13
CA HIS A 175 -27.76 -9.98 -11.69
C HIS A 175 -27.01 -10.81 -12.77
N MET A 176 -27.42 -10.71 -14.03
CA MET A 176 -26.82 -11.39 -15.19
C MET A 176 -25.83 -10.47 -15.92
N LYS A 177 -24.93 -11.05 -16.71
CA LYS A 177 -24.14 -10.29 -17.69
C LYS A 177 -25.08 -9.80 -18.80
N ASP A 178 -24.85 -8.59 -19.27
CA ASP A 178 -25.79 -7.87 -20.14
C ASP A 178 -25.05 -7.26 -21.33
N PRO A 179 -25.23 -7.79 -22.55
CA PRO A 179 -24.55 -7.28 -23.74
C PRO A 179 -25.01 -5.87 -24.11
N ASP A 180 -26.25 -5.48 -23.80
CA ASP A 180 -26.77 -4.15 -24.13
C ASP A 180 -26.05 -3.11 -23.26
N MET A 181 -25.87 -3.37 -21.97
CA MET A 181 -25.08 -2.48 -21.09
C MET A 181 -23.64 -2.30 -21.60
N VAL A 182 -23.00 -3.39 -22.02
CA VAL A 182 -21.62 -3.38 -22.53
C VAL A 182 -21.51 -2.52 -23.80
N TRP A 183 -22.34 -2.80 -24.80
CA TRP A 183 -22.24 -2.16 -26.11
C TRP A 183 -22.85 -0.76 -26.14
N ASP A 184 -23.85 -0.45 -25.33
CA ASP A 184 -24.35 0.92 -25.14
C ASP A 184 -23.22 1.82 -24.65
N PHE A 185 -22.52 1.42 -23.57
CA PHE A 185 -21.39 2.20 -23.07
C PHE A 185 -20.27 2.37 -24.11
N TRP A 186 -19.84 1.30 -24.77
CA TRP A 186 -18.75 1.39 -25.75
C TRP A 186 -19.12 2.18 -27.01
N SER A 187 -20.34 2.03 -27.51
CA SER A 187 -20.80 2.74 -28.71
C SER A 187 -20.96 4.24 -28.45
N LEU A 188 -21.40 4.64 -27.26
CA LEU A 188 -21.49 6.05 -26.84
C LEU A 188 -20.13 6.66 -26.47
N ARG A 189 -19.11 5.83 -26.20
CA ARG A 189 -17.75 6.24 -25.81
C ARG A 189 -16.70 5.74 -26.81
N PRO A 190 -16.59 6.37 -28.00
CA PRO A 190 -15.69 5.91 -29.06
C PRO A 190 -14.20 5.99 -28.71
N GLU A 191 -13.81 6.67 -27.63
CA GLU A 191 -12.44 6.57 -27.09
C GLU A 191 -12.03 5.14 -26.72
N SER A 192 -12.99 4.24 -26.54
CA SER A 192 -12.77 2.83 -26.20
C SER A 192 -12.30 1.97 -27.38
N LEU A 193 -12.53 2.41 -28.63
CA LEU A 193 -12.34 1.59 -29.83
C LEU A 193 -10.96 0.94 -29.93
N HIS A 194 -9.90 1.65 -29.53
CA HIS A 194 -8.53 1.11 -29.59
C HIS A 194 -8.36 -0.09 -28.66
N GLN A 195 -8.82 0.02 -27.42
CA GLN A 195 -8.73 -1.08 -26.45
C GLN A 195 -9.76 -2.18 -26.72
N VAL A 196 -10.95 -1.85 -27.22
CA VAL A 196 -11.94 -2.86 -27.66
C VAL A 196 -11.34 -3.70 -28.80
N THR A 197 -10.69 -3.08 -29.78
CA THR A 197 -10.00 -3.80 -30.87
C THR A 197 -8.91 -4.72 -30.33
N PHE A 198 -8.10 -4.26 -29.38
CA PHE A 198 -7.11 -5.11 -28.71
C PHE A 198 -7.76 -6.28 -27.97
N LEU A 199 -8.83 -6.03 -27.22
CA LEU A 199 -9.56 -7.03 -26.44
C LEU A 199 -10.18 -8.12 -27.33
N PHE A 200 -10.69 -7.77 -28.51
CA PHE A 200 -11.32 -8.71 -29.44
C PHE A 200 -10.33 -9.39 -30.40
N SER A 201 -9.05 -9.01 -30.37
CA SER A 201 -7.96 -9.78 -30.99
C SER A 201 -7.65 -11.08 -30.22
N ASP A 202 -6.72 -11.89 -30.73
CA ASP A 202 -6.22 -13.10 -30.07
C ASP A 202 -5.63 -12.81 -28.67
N ARG A 203 -5.14 -11.60 -28.45
CA ARG A 203 -4.57 -11.17 -27.16
C ARG A 203 -5.60 -11.03 -26.04
N GLY A 204 -6.90 -11.10 -26.36
CA GLY A 204 -7.99 -11.06 -25.39
C GLY A 204 -8.12 -12.31 -24.52
N ILE A 205 -7.54 -13.44 -24.94
CA ILE A 205 -7.56 -14.71 -24.21
C ILE A 205 -6.14 -15.32 -24.24
N PRO A 206 -5.19 -14.79 -23.46
CA PRO A 206 -3.84 -15.37 -23.41
C PRO A 206 -3.86 -16.77 -22.81
N ASP A 207 -2.96 -17.65 -23.28
CA ASP A 207 -2.72 -18.97 -22.70
C ASP A 207 -1.95 -18.85 -21.37
N GLY A 208 -2.72 -18.68 -20.30
CA GLY A 208 -2.19 -18.43 -18.96
C GLY A 208 -1.41 -17.11 -18.84
N PHE A 209 -0.86 -16.87 -17.65
CA PHE A 209 -0.22 -15.58 -17.33
C PHE A 209 1.23 -15.46 -17.83
N ARG A 210 1.85 -16.58 -18.25
CA ARG A 210 3.24 -16.61 -18.73
C ARG A 210 3.37 -16.19 -20.20
N HIS A 211 2.30 -16.28 -20.97
CA HIS A 211 2.29 -16.00 -22.41
C HIS A 211 1.55 -14.70 -22.74
N MET A 212 1.81 -13.66 -21.95
CA MET A 212 1.36 -12.31 -22.20
C MET A 212 2.44 -11.30 -21.83
N ASN A 213 2.48 -10.17 -22.53
CA ASN A 213 3.27 -9.01 -22.09
C ASN A 213 2.57 -8.35 -20.90
N GLY A 214 3.27 -7.44 -20.23
CA GLY A 214 2.56 -6.38 -19.51
C GLY A 214 3.23 -5.02 -19.64
N TYR A 215 2.46 -4.04 -19.19
CA TYR A 215 2.68 -2.63 -19.47
C TYR A 215 2.27 -1.81 -18.26
N GLY A 216 2.97 -0.71 -17.99
CA GLY A 216 2.47 0.31 -17.07
C GLY A 216 1.22 1.04 -17.59
N SER A 217 0.98 0.94 -18.92
CA SER A 217 -0.06 1.59 -19.72
C SER A 217 0.02 3.12 -19.71
N HIS A 218 0.01 3.74 -18.53
CA HIS A 218 0.14 5.19 -18.34
C HIS A 218 1.53 5.70 -18.72
N THR A 219 1.56 6.99 -19.03
CA THR A 219 2.81 7.75 -19.05
C THR A 219 3.20 8.04 -17.60
N PHE A 220 4.47 7.86 -17.26
CA PHE A 220 5.06 8.25 -15.98
C PHE A 220 6.19 9.24 -16.23
N LYS A 221 6.67 9.90 -15.19
CA LYS A 221 7.83 10.77 -15.24
C LYS A 221 8.97 10.12 -14.46
N LEU A 222 10.14 10.06 -15.07
CA LEU A 222 11.39 9.70 -14.41
C LEU A 222 12.17 10.98 -14.13
N VAL A 223 12.81 11.05 -12.97
CA VAL A 223 13.63 12.19 -12.56
C VAL A 223 15.03 11.70 -12.21
N ASN A 224 16.06 12.26 -12.84
CA ASN A 224 17.45 11.90 -12.58
C ASN A 224 18.02 12.63 -11.35
N ALA A 225 19.30 12.40 -11.05
CA ALA A 225 19.97 12.98 -9.88
C ALA A 225 20.09 14.51 -9.95
N GLN A 226 20.13 15.07 -11.17
CA GLN A 226 20.19 16.50 -11.47
C GLN A 226 18.82 17.19 -11.36
N GLY A 227 17.73 16.41 -11.16
CA GLY A 227 16.37 16.94 -11.10
C GLY A 227 15.70 17.11 -12.47
N GLU A 228 16.31 16.60 -13.54
CA GLU A 228 15.76 16.66 -14.89
C GLU A 228 14.71 15.56 -15.07
N GLY A 229 13.55 15.94 -15.61
CA GLY A 229 12.41 15.04 -15.79
C GLY A 229 12.23 14.60 -17.24
N VAL A 230 12.01 13.30 -17.46
CA VAL A 230 11.62 12.74 -18.76
C VAL A 230 10.37 11.88 -18.63
N TYR A 231 9.50 11.88 -19.64
CA TYR A 231 8.36 10.98 -19.66
C TYR A 231 8.76 9.58 -20.15
N CYS A 232 8.14 8.54 -19.58
CA CYS A 232 8.40 7.15 -19.93
C CYS A 232 7.12 6.32 -20.01
N LYS A 233 7.25 5.15 -20.63
CA LYS A 233 6.29 4.03 -20.59
C LYS A 233 7.04 2.78 -20.14
N PHE A 234 6.44 2.00 -19.25
CA PHE A 234 7.00 0.71 -18.83
C PHE A 234 6.45 -0.43 -19.68
N HIS A 235 7.36 -1.26 -20.19
CA HIS A 235 7.06 -2.46 -20.97
C HIS A 235 7.87 -3.62 -20.42
N TYR A 236 7.22 -4.74 -20.12
CA TYR A 236 7.90 -5.98 -19.75
C TYR A 236 7.35 -7.09 -20.65
N LYS A 237 8.23 -7.58 -21.52
CA LYS A 237 7.85 -8.25 -22.76
C LYS A 237 8.23 -9.72 -22.79
N VAL A 238 7.40 -10.44 -23.52
CA VAL A 238 7.68 -11.72 -24.18
C VAL A 238 7.63 -11.54 -25.71
N TRP A 239 6.87 -10.56 -26.26
CA TRP A 239 6.71 -10.33 -27.72
C TRP A 239 7.26 -8.97 -28.22
N SER A 240 8.05 -8.98 -29.30
CA SER A 240 8.71 -7.81 -29.89
C SER A 240 7.76 -6.82 -30.59
N HIS A 241 8.05 -5.52 -30.55
CA HIS A 241 7.38 -4.49 -31.37
C HIS A 241 8.45 -3.78 -32.22
N LYS A 242 8.16 -3.48 -33.49
CA LYS A 242 9.10 -2.84 -34.43
C LYS A 242 9.08 -1.30 -34.40
N GLU A 243 8.02 -0.65 -33.92
CA GLU A 243 7.79 0.79 -34.17
C GLU A 243 8.23 1.75 -33.04
N TYR A 244 8.69 1.26 -31.89
CA TYR A 244 9.33 2.09 -30.86
C TYR A 244 10.55 1.35 -30.30
N PRO A 245 11.78 1.88 -30.46
CA PRO A 245 12.97 1.24 -29.89
C PRO A 245 12.86 1.28 -28.37
N LEU A 246 12.73 0.10 -27.77
CA LEU A 246 12.69 -0.04 -26.33
C LEU A 246 14.09 0.09 -25.75
N ILE A 247 14.21 0.88 -24.71
CA ILE A 247 15.44 0.95 -23.92
C ILE A 247 15.39 -0.20 -22.91
N PRO A 248 16.31 -1.19 -22.98
CA PRO A 248 16.35 -2.26 -22.00
C PRO A 248 16.73 -1.70 -20.62
N VAL A 249 16.18 -2.31 -19.57
CA VAL A 249 16.40 -1.90 -18.16
C VAL A 249 16.82 -3.08 -17.31
N GLY A 250 16.02 -4.14 -17.29
CA GLY A 250 16.19 -5.27 -16.39
C GLY A 250 15.32 -6.46 -16.77
N LYS A 251 15.41 -7.51 -15.96
CA LYS A 251 14.59 -8.72 -16.08
C LYS A 251 13.83 -8.97 -14.79
N MET A 252 12.62 -9.50 -14.91
CA MET A 252 11.81 -9.98 -13.79
C MET A 252 11.75 -11.50 -13.84
N VAL A 253 11.99 -12.16 -12.70
CA VAL A 253 11.97 -13.61 -12.57
C VAL A 253 11.02 -13.98 -11.44
N LEU A 254 10.05 -14.84 -11.73
CA LEU A 254 9.12 -15.40 -10.74
C LEU A 254 9.57 -16.82 -10.41
N ASN A 255 10.07 -17.02 -9.20
CA ASN A 255 10.71 -18.27 -8.78
C ASN A 255 10.17 -18.82 -7.45
N ARG A 256 9.14 -18.19 -6.88
CA ARG A 256 8.54 -18.63 -5.61
C ARG A 256 7.02 -18.53 -5.65
N ASN A 257 6.34 -19.65 -5.42
CA ASN A 257 4.90 -19.68 -5.20
C ASN A 257 4.54 -19.12 -3.81
N PRO A 258 3.32 -18.59 -3.62
CA PRO A 258 2.82 -18.28 -2.28
C PRO A 258 2.75 -19.54 -1.41
N VAL A 259 3.01 -19.41 -0.11
CA VAL A 259 2.82 -20.50 0.85
C VAL A 259 1.37 -20.55 1.29
N ASN A 260 0.78 -19.40 1.60
CA ASN A 260 -0.65 -19.24 1.85
C ASN A 260 -1.27 -18.25 0.88
N TYR A 261 -2.18 -18.72 0.01
CA TYR A 261 -2.79 -17.88 -1.03
C TYR A 261 -3.55 -16.68 -0.46
N PHE A 262 -4.33 -16.87 0.61
CA PHE A 262 -5.13 -15.79 1.18
C PHE A 262 -4.24 -14.68 1.77
N ALA A 263 -3.25 -15.05 2.58
CA ALA A 263 -2.33 -14.12 3.23
C ALA A 263 -1.41 -13.38 2.25
N GLU A 264 -0.95 -14.07 1.21
CA GLU A 264 0.10 -13.56 0.32
C GLU A 264 -0.42 -13.05 -1.04
N VAL A 265 -1.64 -13.43 -1.45
CA VAL A 265 -2.21 -13.03 -2.75
C VAL A 265 -3.52 -12.28 -2.58
N GLU A 266 -4.46 -12.81 -1.81
CA GLU A 266 -5.77 -12.16 -1.65
C GLU A 266 -5.62 -10.82 -0.91
N GLN A 267 -4.81 -10.79 0.15
CA GLN A 267 -4.53 -9.60 0.94
C GLN A 267 -3.46 -8.66 0.34
N LEU A 268 -2.88 -9.02 -0.81
CA LEU A 268 -1.88 -8.19 -1.48
C LEU A 268 -2.52 -6.88 -1.98
N ALA A 269 -1.94 -5.74 -1.62
CA ALA A 269 -2.39 -4.40 -2.01
C ALA A 269 -1.30 -3.72 -2.85
N PHE A 270 -1.64 -3.33 -4.07
CA PHE A 270 -0.74 -2.56 -4.95
C PHE A 270 -1.32 -1.18 -5.16
N ASP A 271 -0.59 -0.12 -4.84
CA ASP A 271 -1.07 1.25 -4.99
C ASP A 271 -0.20 1.99 -6.01
N PRO A 272 -0.72 2.44 -7.16
CA PRO A 272 0.09 3.23 -8.09
C PRO A 272 0.62 4.54 -7.47
N SER A 273 0.12 4.99 -6.31
CA SER A 273 0.71 6.08 -5.53
C SER A 273 2.02 5.72 -4.81
N ASN A 274 2.33 4.43 -4.66
CA ASN A 274 3.59 3.97 -4.10
C ASN A 274 4.69 4.13 -5.15
N MET A 275 5.26 5.32 -5.22
CA MET A 275 6.39 5.65 -6.10
C MET A 275 7.56 6.19 -5.26
N PRO A 276 8.75 5.55 -5.31
CA PRO A 276 9.93 6.05 -4.62
C PRO A 276 10.52 7.27 -5.35
N PRO A 277 11.44 8.01 -4.71
CA PRO A 277 12.14 9.13 -5.35
C PRO A 277 12.71 8.77 -6.73
N GLY A 278 12.46 9.62 -7.73
CA GLY A 278 12.90 9.40 -9.11
C GLY A 278 11.83 8.82 -10.03
N ILE A 279 10.69 8.35 -9.51
CA ILE A 279 9.51 7.93 -10.28
C ILE A 279 8.33 8.78 -9.83
N GLU A 280 7.63 9.41 -10.77
CA GLU A 280 6.52 10.31 -10.51
C GLU A 280 5.36 10.08 -11.49
N PRO A 281 4.12 10.45 -11.13
CA PRO A 281 3.01 10.37 -12.06
C PRO A 281 3.12 11.45 -13.16
N SER A 282 2.52 11.17 -14.32
CA SER A 282 2.26 12.20 -15.34
C SER A 282 0.87 12.84 -15.13
N PRO A 283 0.53 13.91 -15.89
CA PRO A 283 -0.82 14.49 -15.91
C PRO A 283 -1.91 13.61 -16.52
N ASP A 284 -1.65 12.33 -16.81
CA ASP A 284 -2.67 11.37 -17.28
C ASP A 284 -3.82 11.29 -16.25
N LYS A 285 -5.00 11.74 -16.65
CA LYS A 285 -6.18 11.82 -15.76
C LYS A 285 -6.59 10.47 -15.19
N MET A 286 -6.42 9.38 -15.96
CA MET A 286 -6.68 8.04 -15.46
C MET A 286 -5.69 7.70 -14.36
N LEU A 287 -4.39 7.95 -14.57
CA LEU A 287 -3.38 7.72 -13.56
C LEU A 287 -3.67 8.55 -12.30
N GLN A 288 -3.99 9.84 -12.43
CA GLN A 288 -4.30 10.73 -11.31
C GLN A 288 -5.46 10.19 -10.46
N GLY A 289 -6.55 9.73 -11.06
CA GLY A 289 -7.65 9.10 -10.32
C GLY A 289 -7.23 7.82 -9.59
N ARG A 290 -6.32 7.03 -10.18
CA ARG A 290 -5.80 5.80 -9.58
C ARG A 290 -4.89 6.05 -8.38
N LEU A 291 -4.21 7.19 -8.30
CA LEU A 291 -3.38 7.55 -7.13
C LEU A 291 -4.23 7.64 -5.85
N PHE A 292 -5.50 8.02 -5.98
CA PHE A 292 -6.46 8.07 -4.87
C PHE A 292 -7.16 6.72 -4.65
N SER A 293 -7.71 6.13 -5.72
CA SER A 293 -8.70 5.05 -5.58
C SER A 293 -8.17 3.75 -4.99
N TYR A 294 -6.89 3.43 -5.20
CA TYR A 294 -6.31 2.17 -4.73
C TYR A 294 -6.10 2.17 -3.21
N PRO A 295 -5.39 3.16 -2.61
CA PRO A 295 -5.30 3.25 -1.16
C PRO A 295 -6.67 3.36 -0.48
N ASP A 296 -7.63 4.04 -1.11
CA ASP A 296 -9.00 4.17 -0.61
C ASP A 296 -9.71 2.79 -0.52
N THR A 297 -9.79 2.06 -1.63
CA THR A 297 -10.43 0.73 -1.63
C THR A 297 -9.70 -0.26 -0.73
N HIS A 298 -8.37 -0.15 -0.56
CA HIS A 298 -7.62 -1.00 0.35
C HIS A 298 -7.95 -0.75 1.83
N ARG A 299 -8.16 0.51 2.23
CA ARG A 299 -8.60 0.83 3.59
C ARG A 299 -9.97 0.24 3.92
N HIS A 300 -10.86 0.16 2.93
CA HIS A 300 -12.15 -0.52 3.07
C HIS A 300 -12.00 -2.06 3.09
N ARG A 301 -11.35 -2.62 2.06
CA ARG A 301 -11.28 -4.07 1.83
C ARG A 301 -10.46 -4.83 2.87
N LEU A 302 -9.35 -4.25 3.30
CA LEU A 302 -8.37 -4.89 4.19
C LEU A 302 -8.31 -4.23 5.57
N GLY A 303 -8.71 -2.96 5.67
CA GLY A 303 -8.69 -2.18 6.91
C GLY A 303 -7.67 -1.03 6.88
N ALA A 304 -7.81 -0.11 7.84
CA ALA A 304 -7.01 1.12 7.91
C ALA A 304 -5.49 0.86 7.92
N ASN A 305 -5.07 -0.23 8.57
CA ASN A 305 -3.67 -0.63 8.75
C ASN A 305 -3.20 -1.69 7.74
N TYR A 306 -3.80 -1.81 6.55
CA TYR A 306 -3.46 -2.86 5.57
C TYR A 306 -1.98 -2.91 5.16
N LEU A 307 -1.25 -1.79 5.25
CA LEU A 307 0.20 -1.71 4.99
C LEU A 307 1.04 -2.44 6.06
N GLN A 308 0.45 -2.78 7.20
CA GLN A 308 1.10 -3.56 8.25
C GLN A 308 1.01 -5.07 8.00
N LEU A 309 0.16 -5.52 7.07
CA LEU A 309 0.12 -6.93 6.66
C LEU A 309 1.47 -7.33 6.05
N PRO A 310 2.03 -8.52 6.35
CA PRO A 310 3.39 -8.87 5.97
C PRO A 310 3.72 -8.69 4.49
N VAL A 311 2.79 -9.05 3.59
CA VAL A 311 3.01 -8.93 2.14
C VAL A 311 2.97 -7.48 1.64
N ASN A 312 2.33 -6.57 2.37
CA ASN A 312 2.20 -5.16 2.00
C ASN A 312 3.26 -4.28 2.67
N CYS A 313 3.87 -4.78 3.74
CA CYS A 313 4.89 -4.08 4.49
C CYS A 313 6.11 -3.75 3.60
N PRO A 314 6.61 -2.50 3.60
CA PRO A 314 7.86 -2.15 2.95
C PRO A 314 9.05 -2.61 3.79
N TYR A 315 9.19 -3.92 4.01
CA TYR A 315 10.15 -4.52 4.95
C TYR A 315 11.63 -4.20 4.65
N ARG A 316 11.93 -3.71 3.43
CA ARG A 316 13.26 -3.24 3.00
C ARG A 316 13.55 -1.78 3.38
N ALA A 317 12.56 -1.06 3.88
CA ALA A 317 12.65 0.33 4.29
C ALA A 317 12.20 0.49 5.75
N ARG A 318 12.69 1.55 6.40
CA ARG A 318 12.23 1.90 7.75
C ARG A 318 11.01 2.81 7.67
N VAL A 319 9.85 2.32 8.07
CA VAL A 319 8.65 3.15 8.24
C VAL A 319 8.79 3.95 9.54
N ALA A 320 8.95 5.27 9.43
CA ALA A 320 9.02 6.18 10.57
C ALA A 320 8.25 7.46 10.23
N ASN A 321 7.10 7.64 10.88
CA ASN A 321 6.18 8.74 10.59
C ASN A 321 5.32 9.10 11.82
N TYR A 322 4.29 9.91 11.60
CA TYR A 322 3.41 10.43 12.66
C TYR A 322 2.01 9.78 12.66
N GLN A 323 1.78 8.76 11.83
CA GLN A 323 0.54 7.99 11.86
C GLN A 323 0.55 7.06 13.08
N ARG A 324 -0.60 6.89 13.72
CA ARG A 324 -0.80 6.04 14.91
C ARG A 324 -2.15 5.35 14.86
N ASP A 325 -2.26 4.33 15.70
CA ASP A 325 -3.52 3.69 16.09
C ASP A 325 -4.20 2.97 14.91
N GLY A 326 -5.53 3.11 14.80
CA GLY A 326 -6.35 2.40 13.83
C GLY A 326 -6.63 0.94 14.22
N PRO A 327 -7.73 0.35 13.70
CA PRO A 327 -8.07 -1.05 13.97
C PRO A 327 -6.93 -1.98 13.51
N MET A 328 -6.74 -3.07 14.25
CA MET A 328 -5.69 -4.08 13.98
C MET A 328 -4.30 -3.46 13.83
N CYS A 329 -3.89 -2.58 14.74
CA CYS A 329 -2.50 -2.13 14.83
C CYS A 329 -1.63 -3.31 15.28
N MET A 330 -0.80 -3.84 14.37
CA MET A 330 -0.10 -5.13 14.50
C MET A 330 1.29 -5.01 15.15
N PHE A 331 1.88 -3.82 15.12
CA PHE A 331 3.21 -3.55 15.67
C PHE A 331 3.13 -2.71 16.96
N ASP A 332 4.27 -2.25 17.46
CA ASP A 332 4.39 -1.42 18.68
C ASP A 332 3.83 0.01 18.54
N ASN A 333 3.13 0.33 17.45
CA ASN A 333 2.60 1.64 17.13
C ASN A 333 3.67 2.76 17.17
N GLN A 334 4.93 2.44 16.84
CA GLN A 334 6.10 3.34 16.91
C GLN A 334 6.46 3.79 18.34
N GLY A 335 5.95 3.07 19.35
CA GLY A 335 6.21 3.28 20.77
C GLY A 335 5.93 4.72 21.23
N LYS A 336 6.90 5.31 21.95
CA LYS A 336 6.78 6.66 22.52
C LYS A 336 7.26 7.78 21.58
N SER A 337 7.45 7.49 20.30
CA SER A 337 8.02 8.46 19.36
C SER A 337 7.12 9.70 19.22
N PRO A 338 7.66 10.95 19.27
CA PRO A 338 6.86 12.18 19.26
C PRO A 338 5.91 12.29 18.06
N LEU A 339 4.75 12.90 18.26
CA LEU A 339 3.68 13.05 17.25
C LEU A 339 3.83 14.29 16.34
N GLN A 340 4.85 15.12 16.53
CA GLN A 340 4.94 16.40 15.84
C GLN A 340 6.26 16.61 15.09
N HIS A 341 6.14 17.02 13.83
CA HIS A 341 7.25 17.39 12.96
C HIS A 341 7.83 18.76 13.36
N THR A 342 9.16 18.87 13.46
CA THR A 342 9.84 20.08 13.94
C THR A 342 10.41 20.96 12.80
N TYR A 343 10.20 20.61 11.53
CA TYR A 343 11.00 21.16 10.41
C TYR A 343 10.35 22.25 9.54
N TYR A 344 9.11 22.70 9.82
CA TYR A 344 8.36 23.62 8.94
C TYR A 344 8.63 25.14 9.11
N LEU A 345 9.76 25.53 9.71
CA LEU A 345 9.98 26.93 10.11
C LEU A 345 10.87 27.79 9.20
N LYS A 346 11.50 27.21 8.16
CA LYS A 346 12.43 27.97 7.30
C LYS A 346 11.76 28.90 6.28
N LEU A 347 10.52 28.64 5.86
CA LEU A 347 9.76 29.51 4.93
C LEU A 347 8.84 30.50 5.67
N MET A 348 8.36 30.15 6.87
CA MET A 348 7.56 31.07 7.70
C MET A 348 8.38 32.24 8.24
N SER A 349 9.69 32.11 8.37
CA SER A 349 10.55 33.14 8.98
C SER A 349 10.46 34.49 8.26
N LEU A 350 10.33 34.54 6.93
CA LEU A 350 10.30 35.82 6.22
C LEU A 350 9.00 36.61 6.44
N GLN A 351 7.85 35.96 6.30
CA GLN A 351 6.55 36.61 6.52
C GLN A 351 6.31 36.93 8.00
N VAL A 352 6.70 36.02 8.90
CA VAL A 352 6.62 36.25 10.36
C VAL A 352 7.52 37.42 10.78
N ARG A 353 8.73 37.51 10.21
CA ARG A 353 9.62 38.66 10.42
C ARG A 353 8.98 39.95 9.94
N THR A 354 8.47 39.99 8.72
CA THR A 354 7.80 41.18 8.16
C THR A 354 6.63 41.60 9.05
N PHE A 355 5.79 40.66 9.48
CA PHE A 355 4.69 40.94 10.39
C PHE A 355 5.19 41.53 11.73
N TYR A 356 6.17 40.89 12.36
CA TYR A 356 6.69 41.32 13.66
C TYR A 356 7.42 42.68 13.61
N THR A 357 8.19 42.93 12.54
CA THR A 357 9.06 44.11 12.43
C THR A 357 8.42 45.29 11.70
N GLN A 358 7.53 45.05 10.73
CA GLN A 358 6.98 46.08 9.85
C GLN A 358 5.48 46.32 10.04
N VAL A 359 4.73 45.37 10.62
CA VAL A 359 3.28 45.51 10.81
C VAL A 359 2.94 45.86 12.27
N LEU A 360 3.53 45.16 13.23
CA LEU A 360 3.26 45.40 14.65
C LEU A 360 3.96 46.67 15.16
N ASN A 361 3.28 47.43 16.01
CA ASN A 361 3.91 48.46 16.83
C ASN A 361 4.54 47.85 18.11
N GLU A 362 5.22 48.68 18.90
CA GLU A 362 5.99 48.21 20.05
C GLU A 362 5.12 47.62 21.17
N GLU A 363 3.98 48.23 21.45
CA GLU A 363 3.06 47.69 22.46
C GLU A 363 2.48 46.34 22.03
N GLU A 364 2.17 46.19 20.75
CA GLU A 364 1.68 44.94 20.18
C GLU A 364 2.72 43.83 20.23
N ARG A 365 4.00 44.15 19.96
CA ARG A 365 5.12 43.20 20.12
C ARG A 365 5.26 42.72 21.57
N GLN A 366 5.16 43.63 22.54
CA GLN A 366 5.24 43.29 23.96
C GLN A 366 4.06 42.40 24.38
N ARG A 367 2.83 42.76 24.00
CA ARG A 367 1.64 41.93 24.26
C ARG A 367 1.75 40.55 23.61
N LEU A 368 2.25 40.48 22.37
CA LEU A 368 2.51 39.20 21.68
C LEU A 368 3.47 38.32 22.49
N CYS A 369 4.61 38.87 22.92
CA CYS A 369 5.60 38.12 23.71
C CYS A 369 5.03 37.63 25.05
N GLN A 370 4.25 38.48 25.74
CA GLN A 370 3.61 38.13 27.01
C GLN A 370 2.56 37.02 26.84
N ASN A 371 1.72 37.11 25.81
CA ASN A 371 0.71 36.10 25.50
C ASN A 371 1.37 34.75 25.18
N MET A 372 2.44 34.77 24.36
CA MET A 372 3.19 33.59 24.00
C MET A 372 3.89 32.95 25.19
N ALA A 373 4.59 33.73 26.02
CA ALA A 373 5.22 33.24 27.24
C ALA A 373 4.19 32.69 28.23
N GLY A 374 3.05 33.38 28.36
CA GLY A 374 1.93 32.97 29.20
C GLY A 374 1.32 31.63 28.80
N ALA A 375 1.22 31.35 27.50
CA ALA A 375 0.78 30.07 26.96
C ALA A 375 1.86 28.98 27.05
N LEU A 376 3.13 29.34 26.86
CA LEU A 376 4.25 28.40 26.80
C LEU A 376 4.72 27.91 28.18
N LYS A 377 4.45 28.66 29.26
CA LYS A 377 4.96 28.37 30.62
C LYS A 377 4.62 26.98 31.15
N GLY A 378 3.54 26.36 30.68
CA GLY A 378 3.11 25.02 31.08
C GLY A 378 3.81 23.88 30.33
N ALA A 379 4.57 24.18 29.27
CA ALA A 379 5.28 23.17 28.47
C ALA A 379 6.59 22.72 29.15
N GLN A 380 7.07 21.52 28.82
CA GLN A 380 8.37 21.05 29.33
C GLN A 380 9.53 21.91 28.83
N LEU A 381 10.60 22.02 29.63
CA LEU A 381 11.71 22.95 29.37
C LEU A 381 12.37 22.76 27.99
N PHE A 382 12.48 21.53 27.49
CA PHE A 382 13.05 21.29 26.16
C PHE A 382 12.16 21.85 25.03
N ILE A 383 10.84 21.86 25.24
CA ILE A 383 9.86 22.45 24.31
C ILE A 383 9.94 23.98 24.38
N GLN A 384 10.05 24.54 25.59
CA GLN A 384 10.21 25.98 25.78
C GLN A 384 11.50 26.49 25.11
N LYS A 385 12.64 25.83 25.35
CA LYS A 385 13.94 26.15 24.74
C LYS A 385 13.88 26.11 23.22
N ARG A 386 13.21 25.08 22.67
CA ARG A 386 13.00 24.96 21.23
C ARG A 386 12.17 26.13 20.69
N MET A 387 11.03 26.45 21.31
CA MET A 387 10.17 27.55 20.86
C MET A 387 10.87 28.92 20.86
N VAL A 388 11.68 29.20 21.89
CA VAL A 388 12.48 30.43 21.97
C VAL A 388 13.55 30.46 20.88
N HIS A 389 14.26 29.34 20.68
CA HIS A 389 15.25 29.22 19.62
C HIS A 389 14.63 29.49 18.24
N GLU A 390 13.49 28.87 17.93
CA GLU A 390 12.80 29.06 16.65
C GLU A 390 12.33 30.51 16.43
N HIS A 391 11.80 31.18 17.46
CA HIS A 391 11.42 32.61 17.37
C HIS A 391 12.63 33.51 17.15
N SER A 392 13.76 33.22 17.79
CA SER A 392 15.00 33.98 17.60
C SER A 392 15.59 33.82 16.19
N VAL A 393 15.49 32.61 15.62
CA VAL A 393 15.92 32.32 14.25
C VAL A 393 14.97 32.96 13.22
N GLY A 394 13.66 33.00 13.50
CA GLY A 394 12.67 33.63 12.65
C GLY A 394 12.75 35.16 12.58
N THR A 395 13.33 35.82 13.58
CA THR A 395 13.34 37.30 13.70
C THR A 395 14.69 37.97 13.49
N GLN A 396 15.78 37.20 13.28
CA GLN A 396 17.18 37.62 13.12
C GLN A 396 17.47 39.14 13.27
N ASN A 397 18.12 39.49 14.39
CA ASN A 397 18.65 40.81 14.76
C ASN A 397 17.63 41.90 15.16
N VAL A 398 16.64 41.54 15.96
CA VAL A 398 16.15 42.47 16.99
C VAL A 398 16.57 41.87 18.32
N GLN A 399 17.38 42.59 19.10
CA GLN A 399 17.61 42.23 20.50
C GLN A 399 16.24 42.20 21.19
N LEU A 400 15.64 41.02 21.35
CA LEU A 400 14.77 40.79 22.49
C LEU A 400 15.67 41.04 23.69
N SER A 401 15.53 42.22 24.30
CA SER A 401 16.34 42.67 25.42
C SER A 401 16.62 41.50 26.36
N ASN A 402 17.86 41.39 26.83
CA ASN A 402 18.36 40.39 27.79
C ASN A 402 17.65 40.41 29.17
N ASN A 403 16.41 40.88 29.26
CA ASN A 403 15.62 41.02 30.47
C ASN A 403 14.42 40.05 30.49
N VAL A 404 14.61 38.81 30.06
CA VAL A 404 13.75 37.72 30.54
C VAL A 404 14.24 37.39 31.94
N HIS A 405 13.66 38.05 32.95
CA HIS A 405 13.85 37.65 34.34
C HIS A 405 13.28 36.24 34.52
N VAL A 406 14.19 35.27 34.68
CA VAL A 406 13.84 33.95 35.19
C VAL A 406 13.43 34.15 36.65
N TYR A 407 12.12 34.16 36.92
CA TYR A 407 11.63 34.08 38.29
C TYR A 407 11.93 32.68 38.83
N THR A 408 13.09 32.51 39.46
CA THR A 408 13.29 31.48 40.46
C THR A 408 12.63 31.96 41.74
N ARG A 409 11.65 31.21 42.28
CA ARG A 409 11.09 31.45 43.62
C ARG A 409 12.24 31.61 44.64
N PRO A 410 12.35 32.73 45.37
CA PRO A 410 13.15 32.80 46.57
C PRO A 410 12.30 32.31 47.75
N GLY A 411 12.70 31.19 48.36
CA GLY A 411 12.02 30.70 49.57
C GLY A 411 12.07 29.19 49.73
N ALA A 412 13.26 28.65 49.96
CA ALA A 412 13.43 27.38 50.66
C ALA A 412 14.81 27.39 51.33
N VAL A 413 14.89 28.14 52.44
CA VAL A 413 15.94 27.92 53.45
C VAL A 413 15.60 26.61 54.12
N ALA A 414 16.48 25.63 54.03
CA ALA A 414 16.47 24.49 54.93
C ALA A 414 16.97 24.98 56.31
N ALA A 415 16.10 24.95 57.31
CA ALA A 415 16.49 24.92 58.71
C ALA A 415 15.48 24.08 59.49
N SER A 416 16.02 23.10 60.21
CA SER A 416 15.32 22.17 61.09
C SER A 416 14.51 22.87 62.19
N SER A 417 13.42 22.26 62.65
CA SER A 417 13.34 21.62 63.98
C SER A 417 11.89 21.48 64.50
N LYS A 418 11.63 20.30 65.06
CA LYS A 418 10.70 19.94 66.16
C LYS A 418 9.17 19.98 65.95
N MET A 419 8.63 18.79 66.28
CA MET A 419 7.25 18.32 66.51
C MET A 419 6.37 18.10 65.29
#